data_AF-A0A8T1X0M2-F1
#
_entry.id   AF-A0A8T1X0M2-F1
#
_cell.length_a   1.000
_cell.length_b   1.000
_cell.length_c   1.000
_cell.angle_alpha   90.00
_cell.angle_beta   90.00
_cell.angle_gamma   90.00
#
_symmetry.space_group_name_H-M   'P 1'
#
loop_
_entity.id
_entity.type
_entity.pdbx_description
1 polymer ?
#
loop_
_entity_poly.entity_id
_entity_poly.type
_entity_poly.pdbx_seq_one_letter_code
_entity_poly.pdbx_strand_id
1 'polypeptide(L)'
;MGLWSFCFNTTGGRVPEFPLQQLQEAIETRDGSKALKVLRKRRIRSELAHSTTTHKVPSGPDQKKCNVFTCVETAVHYQMPHVVIAMYRFNPADVRLATWFALHRLSRPKAGQSSNPECLLDWDASSKYQILHWGDQDEDGKTALGLSCLHGHGRLASFILDQLQPQDEVGLNTPLQALFAALESRDERCVVDLLRNRKVRRAVEKNNRRVERLPVHGEWIQVQSQQQDTRSTDREVTVSSCVAMAVELEMVRVVQLMHRLNRQCVGHATWFAIYNALEPRSRRKMVSARRRPQVRVEFRDIADLYRRDCIWERMQLVFLIRYAPERSQKMTKNKGGLPLNIVAEIPDALFRIVVEFLKPEFDDAEEAQKERFKSVLDLSSW
;
A
#
# COMPACT_ATOMS: atom_id res chain seq x y z
N MET A 1 64.27 -9.29 57.09
CA MET A 1 63.79 -8.15 56.27
C MET A 1 63.80 -8.58 54.82
N GLY A 2 62.64 -8.57 54.18
CA GLY A 2 62.47 -9.04 52.80
C GLY A 2 60.98 -9.18 52.48
N LEU A 3 60.23 -8.09 52.61
CA LEU A 3 58.82 -8.00 52.24
C LEU A 3 58.70 -8.06 50.72
N TRP A 4 58.41 -9.24 50.18
CA TRP A 4 57.86 -9.39 48.84
C TRP A 4 56.36 -9.13 48.92
N SER A 5 55.95 -7.91 48.57
CA SER A 5 54.56 -7.54 48.38
C SER A 5 54.05 -8.17 47.09
N PHE A 6 53.42 -9.34 47.19
CA PHE A 6 52.62 -9.92 46.12
C PHE A 6 51.31 -9.14 46.01
N CYS A 7 51.24 -8.22 45.04
CA CYS A 7 49.99 -7.62 44.61
C CYS A 7 49.15 -8.68 43.86
N PHE A 8 48.34 -9.44 44.60
CA PHE A 8 47.22 -10.17 44.02
C PHE A 8 46.13 -9.18 43.60
N ASN A 9 46.22 -8.69 42.36
CA ASN A 9 45.10 -8.03 41.70
C ASN A 9 44.22 -9.10 41.05
N THR A 10 43.48 -9.85 41.87
CA THR A 10 42.45 -10.80 41.43
C THR A 10 41.11 -10.10 41.28
N THR A 11 41.01 -9.14 40.34
CA THR A 11 39.76 -9.03 39.59
C THR A 11 39.76 -10.19 38.61
N GLY A 12 39.32 -11.36 39.08
CA GLY A 12 39.00 -12.51 38.25
C GLY A 12 37.87 -12.14 37.31
N GLY A 13 38.21 -11.39 36.26
CA GLY A 13 37.29 -10.91 35.26
C GLY A 13 36.80 -12.13 34.49
N ARG A 14 35.65 -12.67 34.91
CA ARG A 14 34.88 -13.61 34.10
C ARG A 14 34.79 -13.00 32.71
N VAL A 15 35.47 -13.62 31.75
CA VAL A 15 35.36 -13.24 30.34
C VAL A 15 33.88 -13.31 30.02
N PRO A 16 33.22 -12.21 29.62
CA PRO A 16 31.78 -12.25 29.42
C PRO A 16 31.48 -13.32 28.39
N GLU A 17 30.60 -14.23 28.78
CA GLU A 17 30.25 -15.43 28.03
C GLU A 17 29.56 -15.05 26.70
N PHE A 18 28.96 -13.86 26.65
CA PHE A 18 28.19 -13.34 25.53
C PHE A 18 28.85 -12.07 24.95
N PRO A 19 29.57 -12.17 23.81
CA PRO A 19 30.24 -11.03 23.19
C PRO A 19 29.29 -9.88 22.84
N LEU A 20 28.12 -10.17 22.26
CA LEU A 20 27.16 -9.14 21.85
C LEU A 20 26.53 -8.39 23.03
N GLN A 21 26.46 -9.01 24.22
CA GLN A 21 26.01 -8.30 25.42
C GLN A 21 26.97 -7.15 25.77
N GLN A 22 28.29 -7.34 25.62
CA GLN A 22 29.26 -6.26 25.84
C GLN A 22 29.06 -5.10 24.85
N LEU A 23 28.66 -5.41 23.62
CA LEU A 23 28.38 -4.40 22.60
C LEU A 23 27.09 -3.65 22.94
N GLN A 24 26.03 -4.37 23.29
CA GLN A 24 24.76 -3.81 23.76
C GLN A 24 24.96 -2.86 24.94
N GLU A 25 25.65 -3.28 26.00
CA GLU A 25 25.94 -2.45 27.17
C GLU A 25 26.75 -1.20 26.80
N ALA A 26 27.69 -1.31 25.85
CA ALA A 26 28.44 -0.15 25.36
C ALA A 26 27.54 0.84 24.60
N ILE A 27 26.61 0.35 23.78
CA ILE A 27 25.63 1.18 23.07
C ILE A 27 24.69 1.87 24.09
N GLU A 28 24.25 1.16 25.12
CA GLU A 28 23.38 1.70 26.17
C GLU A 28 24.02 2.84 26.97
N THR A 29 25.35 2.92 27.01
CA THR A 29 26.04 4.07 27.62
C THR A 29 25.96 5.36 26.79
N ARG A 30 25.42 5.30 25.57
CA ARG A 30 25.30 6.42 24.61
C ARG A 30 26.64 7.05 24.21
N ASP A 31 27.76 6.38 24.49
CA ASP A 31 29.09 6.78 24.06
C ASP A 31 29.48 6.00 22.78
N GLY A 32 29.37 6.66 21.64
CA GLY A 32 29.72 6.08 20.33
C GLY A 32 31.18 5.63 20.24
N SER A 33 32.09 6.33 20.90
CA SER A 33 33.51 5.97 20.90
C SER A 33 33.75 4.67 21.66
N LYS A 34 33.04 4.48 22.78
CA LYS A 34 33.07 3.23 23.55
C LYS A 34 32.51 2.07 22.77
N ALA A 35 31.34 2.23 22.13
CA ALA A 35 30.75 1.20 21.28
C ALA A 35 31.69 0.82 20.11
N LEU A 36 32.29 1.80 19.43
CA LEU A 36 33.27 1.57 18.36
C LEU A 36 34.53 0.87 18.87
N LYS A 37 35.02 1.19 20.08
CA LYS A 37 36.15 0.50 20.71
C LYS A 37 35.82 -0.97 20.98
N VAL A 38 34.59 -1.28 21.41
CA VAL A 38 34.13 -2.67 21.60
C VAL A 38 34.05 -3.40 20.26
N LEU A 39 33.52 -2.77 19.21
CA LEU A 39 33.49 -3.31 17.84
C LEU A 39 34.89 -3.59 17.26
N ARG A 40 35.96 -2.99 17.79
CA ARG A 40 37.33 -3.30 17.37
C ARG A 40 37.84 -4.65 17.90
N LYS A 41 37.22 -5.23 18.92
CA LYS A 41 37.63 -6.52 19.49
C LYS A 41 37.34 -7.66 18.49
N ARG A 42 38.34 -8.50 18.20
CA ARG A 42 38.24 -9.63 17.25
C ARG A 42 37.05 -10.57 17.55
N ARG A 43 36.83 -10.88 18.83
CA ARG A 43 35.72 -11.76 19.26
C ARG A 43 34.34 -11.18 18.94
N ILE A 44 34.15 -9.87 19.09
CA ILE A 44 32.88 -9.18 18.78
C ILE A 44 32.62 -9.22 17.28
N ARG A 45 33.65 -8.93 16.46
CA ARG A 45 33.54 -8.97 15.00
C ARG A 45 33.20 -10.36 14.49
N SER A 46 33.87 -11.38 15.02
CA SER A 46 33.60 -12.77 14.69
C SER A 46 32.16 -13.16 15.06
N GLU A 47 31.70 -12.79 16.25
CA GLU A 47 30.31 -13.09 16.66
C GLU A 47 29.30 -12.35 15.78
N LEU A 48 29.51 -11.05 15.49
CA LEU A 48 28.63 -10.28 14.62
C LEU A 48 28.52 -10.88 13.22
N ALA A 49 29.65 -11.30 12.63
CA ALA A 49 29.69 -11.87 11.28
C ALA A 49 28.92 -13.20 11.15
N HIS A 50 28.72 -13.93 12.26
CA HIS A 50 28.00 -15.21 12.28
C HIS A 50 26.67 -15.13 13.05
N SER A 51 26.33 -13.96 13.60
CA SER A 51 25.13 -13.76 14.40
C SER A 51 23.92 -13.64 13.48
N THR A 52 23.09 -14.67 13.44
CA THR A 52 21.76 -14.62 12.80
C THR A 52 20.69 -14.07 13.75
N THR A 53 19.47 -13.89 13.23
CA THR A 53 18.24 -13.58 14.00
C THR A 53 17.96 -14.56 15.15
N THR A 54 18.41 -15.81 15.03
CA THR A 54 17.98 -16.93 15.88
C THR A 54 18.98 -17.34 16.96
N HIS A 55 20.16 -16.74 17.05
CA HIS A 55 21.22 -17.31 17.90
C HIS A 55 21.27 -16.83 19.36
N LYS A 56 21.51 -17.86 20.22
CA LYS A 56 21.72 -17.92 21.68
C LYS A 56 20.50 -17.61 22.53
N VAL A 57 19.71 -18.68 22.74
CA VAL A 57 18.76 -18.78 23.85
C VAL A 57 19.57 -18.65 25.15
N PRO A 58 19.28 -17.66 26.02
CA PRO A 58 19.92 -17.53 27.30
C PRO A 58 19.56 -18.75 28.14
N SER A 59 20.53 -19.29 28.86
CA SER A 59 20.34 -20.51 29.66
C SER A 59 19.46 -20.28 30.89
N GLY A 60 19.14 -19.02 31.24
CA GLY A 60 18.29 -18.67 32.37
C GLY A 60 17.21 -17.63 32.01
N PRO A 61 16.06 -17.63 32.72
CA PRO A 61 14.92 -16.75 32.45
C PRO A 61 15.23 -15.24 32.62
N ASP A 62 16.26 -14.89 33.40
CA ASP A 62 16.60 -13.50 33.73
C ASP A 62 17.63 -12.87 32.77
N GLN A 63 18.23 -13.65 31.87
CA GLN A 63 19.26 -13.13 30.97
C GLN A 63 18.62 -12.48 29.73
N LYS A 64 18.91 -11.20 29.52
CA LYS A 64 18.50 -10.49 28.30
C LYS A 64 19.16 -11.13 27.07
N LYS A 65 18.34 -11.53 26.09
CA LYS A 65 18.80 -11.98 24.77
C LYS A 65 19.51 -10.82 24.07
N CYS A 66 20.81 -10.98 23.79
CA CYS A 66 21.59 -10.03 23.01
C CYS A 66 22.04 -10.66 21.69
N ASN A 67 21.42 -10.23 20.60
CA ASN A 67 21.78 -10.59 19.22
C ASN A 67 22.02 -9.31 18.39
N VAL A 68 22.40 -9.48 17.12
CA VAL A 68 22.62 -8.36 16.20
C VAL A 68 21.39 -7.43 16.12
N PHE A 69 20.17 -7.98 16.15
CA PHE A 69 18.93 -7.20 16.11
C PHE A 69 18.78 -6.28 17.31
N THR A 70 18.96 -6.79 18.52
CA THR A 70 18.87 -5.97 19.74
C THR A 70 19.94 -4.88 19.77
N CYS A 71 21.17 -5.19 19.32
CA CYS A 71 22.26 -4.22 19.26
C CYS A 71 21.95 -3.10 18.25
N VAL A 72 21.50 -3.46 17.05
CA VAL A 72 21.12 -2.48 16.03
C VAL A 72 19.90 -1.67 16.49
N GLU A 73 18.86 -2.32 17.01
CA GLU A 73 17.66 -1.64 17.53
C GLU A 73 18.03 -0.60 18.59
N THR A 74 18.92 -0.96 19.50
CA THR A 74 19.39 -0.06 20.56
C THR A 74 20.24 1.07 20.00
N ALA A 75 21.11 0.79 19.02
CA ALA A 75 21.91 1.82 18.37
C ALA A 75 21.04 2.81 17.59
N VAL A 76 19.99 2.33 16.92
CA VAL A 76 19.02 3.19 16.22
C VAL A 76 18.20 3.99 17.23
N HIS A 77 17.72 3.36 18.32
CA HIS A 77 16.99 4.03 19.40
C HIS A 77 17.77 5.21 20.00
N TYR A 78 19.08 5.04 20.20
CA TYR A 78 19.97 6.09 20.69
C TYR A 78 20.58 6.99 19.60
N GLN A 79 20.09 6.91 18.36
CA GLN A 79 20.56 7.74 17.23
C GLN A 79 22.09 7.66 17.03
N MET A 80 22.63 6.44 17.00
CA MET A 80 24.07 6.16 16.86
C MET A 80 24.41 5.56 15.48
N PRO A 81 24.18 6.27 14.37
CA PRO A 81 24.26 5.70 13.02
C PRO A 81 25.68 5.22 12.66
N HIS A 82 26.73 5.86 13.19
CA HIS A 82 28.11 5.41 12.98
C HIS A 82 28.40 4.01 13.57
N VAL A 83 27.73 3.65 14.66
CA VAL A 83 27.82 2.31 15.25
C VAL A 83 27.11 1.31 14.34
N VAL A 84 25.96 1.67 13.79
CA VAL A 84 25.22 0.86 12.81
C VAL A 84 26.07 0.62 11.55
N ILE A 85 26.76 1.62 10.97
CA ILE A 85 27.70 1.37 9.84
C ILE A 85 28.78 0.38 10.25
N ALA A 86 29.36 0.59 11.43
CA ALA A 86 30.46 -0.24 11.88
C ALA A 86 30.01 -1.69 12.03
N MET A 87 28.79 -1.94 12.49
CA MET A 87 28.18 -3.27 12.52
C MET A 87 27.90 -3.80 11.10
N TYR A 88 27.35 -2.96 10.21
CA TYR A 88 27.03 -3.31 8.83
C TYR A 88 28.24 -3.82 8.05
N ARG A 89 29.45 -3.27 8.31
CA ARG A 89 30.70 -3.75 7.70
C ARG A 89 31.05 -5.20 8.05
N PHE A 90 30.52 -5.75 9.14
CA PHE A 90 30.79 -7.13 9.57
C PHE A 90 29.66 -8.09 9.22
N ASN A 91 28.41 -7.61 9.23
CA ASN A 91 27.25 -8.40 8.85
C ASN A 91 26.22 -7.52 8.13
N PRO A 92 26.37 -7.32 6.80
CA PRO A 92 25.55 -6.36 6.09
C PRO A 92 24.08 -6.76 6.01
N ALA A 93 23.79 -8.04 5.76
CA ALA A 93 22.43 -8.53 5.58
C ALA A 93 21.59 -8.39 6.87
N ASP A 94 22.06 -8.95 7.99
CA ASP A 94 21.29 -8.92 9.24
C ASP A 94 21.22 -7.51 9.85
N VAL A 95 22.30 -6.70 9.74
CA VAL A 95 22.28 -5.33 10.27
C VAL A 95 21.32 -4.47 9.47
N ARG A 96 21.25 -4.65 8.15
CA ARG A 96 20.30 -3.94 7.30
C ARG A 96 18.86 -4.28 7.67
N LEU A 97 18.55 -5.58 7.77
CA LEU A 97 17.22 -6.05 8.18
C LEU A 97 16.87 -5.55 9.58
N ALA A 98 17.79 -5.67 10.54
CA ALA A 98 17.60 -5.18 11.89
C ALA A 98 17.39 -3.66 11.96
N THR A 99 18.06 -2.90 11.10
CA THR A 99 17.87 -1.44 11.00
C THR A 99 16.47 -1.11 10.55
N TRP A 100 15.94 -1.84 9.56
CA TRP A 100 14.55 -1.72 9.13
C TRP A 100 13.55 -2.05 10.22
N PHE A 101 13.76 -3.18 10.93
CA PHE A 101 12.92 -3.57 12.06
C PHE A 101 12.96 -2.53 13.20
N ALA A 102 14.13 -1.94 13.47
CA ALA A 102 14.29 -0.91 14.48
C ALA A 102 13.52 0.36 14.10
N LEU A 103 13.69 0.86 12.87
CA LEU A 103 12.95 2.01 12.35
C LEU A 103 11.43 1.79 12.39
N HIS A 104 11.01 0.58 12.04
CA HIS A 104 9.62 0.16 12.15
C HIS A 104 9.12 0.20 13.60
N ARG A 105 9.86 -0.36 14.57
CA ARG A 105 9.47 -0.33 15.99
C ARG A 105 9.44 1.08 16.59
N LEU A 106 10.36 1.96 16.17
CA LEU A 106 10.43 3.35 16.63
C LEU A 106 9.28 4.22 16.09
N SER A 107 8.70 3.83 14.96
CA SER A 107 7.53 4.49 14.38
C SER A 107 6.23 4.22 15.16
N ARG A 108 6.24 3.31 16.15
CA ARG A 108 5.14 3.14 17.10
C ARG A 108 5.23 4.22 18.17
N PRO A 109 4.22 5.11 18.31
CA PRO A 109 4.22 6.11 19.37
C PRO A 109 4.09 5.41 20.73
N LYS A 110 5.22 5.18 21.40
CA LYS A 110 5.23 4.89 22.84
C LYS A 110 5.08 6.23 23.55
N ALA A 111 4.14 6.31 24.48
CA ALA A 111 3.94 7.51 25.30
C ALA A 111 5.27 7.93 25.94
N GLY A 112 5.78 9.10 25.54
CA GLY A 112 6.98 9.72 26.15
C GLY A 112 8.32 9.55 25.42
N GLN A 113 8.40 8.97 24.22
CA GLN A 113 9.67 8.91 23.47
C GLN A 113 9.52 9.50 22.05
N SER A 114 10.16 10.65 21.82
CA SER A 114 10.33 11.29 20.51
C SER A 114 11.65 10.80 19.89
N SER A 115 11.62 9.64 19.25
CA SER A 115 12.69 9.23 18.33
C SER A 115 12.23 9.57 16.91
N ASN A 116 12.89 10.54 16.26
CA ASN A 116 12.57 10.91 14.88
C ASN A 116 13.25 9.94 13.90
N PRO A 117 12.51 9.05 13.20
CA PRO A 117 13.10 8.12 12.23
C PRO A 117 13.74 8.85 11.03
N GLU A 118 13.38 10.12 10.79
CA GLU A 118 13.95 10.94 9.72
C GLU A 118 15.48 11.07 9.85
N CYS A 119 16.00 11.21 11.06
CA CYS A 119 17.45 11.42 11.27
C CYS A 119 18.32 10.24 10.77
N LEU A 120 17.81 9.00 10.82
CA LEU A 120 18.55 7.85 10.33
C LEU A 120 18.47 7.72 8.81
N LEU A 121 17.32 8.06 8.22
CA LEU A 121 17.10 8.00 6.77
C LEU A 121 17.81 9.15 6.06
N ASP A 122 17.76 10.36 6.62
CA ASP A 122 18.56 11.52 6.17
C ASP A 122 20.06 11.19 6.21
N TRP A 123 20.47 10.49 7.26
CA TRP A 123 21.83 10.04 7.39
C TRP A 123 22.21 8.98 6.34
N ASP A 124 21.35 7.98 6.09
CA ASP A 124 21.65 6.93 5.11
C ASP A 124 21.76 7.53 3.69
N ALA A 125 20.87 8.47 3.38
CA ALA A 125 20.90 9.27 2.15
C ALA A 125 22.18 10.10 2.00
N SER A 126 22.72 10.64 3.12
CA SER A 126 24.00 11.37 3.13
C SER A 126 25.24 10.45 3.14
N SER A 127 25.06 9.16 3.42
CA SER A 127 26.16 8.23 3.58
C SER A 127 26.68 7.76 2.23
N LYS A 128 28.00 7.63 2.10
CA LYS A 128 28.62 7.02 0.90
C LYS A 128 28.24 5.55 0.69
N TYR A 129 27.70 4.90 1.73
CA TYR A 129 27.54 3.45 1.76
C TYR A 129 26.13 2.96 1.42
N GLN A 130 25.11 3.84 1.40
CA GLN A 130 23.69 3.52 1.16
C GLN A 130 23.32 2.14 1.69
N ILE A 131 23.25 2.05 3.01
CA ILE A 131 23.15 0.78 3.71
C ILE A 131 21.79 0.13 3.46
N LEU A 132 20.73 0.93 3.26
CA LEU A 132 19.37 0.46 3.08
C LEU A 132 18.98 0.56 1.59
N HIS A 133 18.80 -0.58 0.92
CA HIS A 133 18.13 -0.58 -0.38
C HIS A 133 16.63 -0.79 -0.17
N TRP A 134 15.81 0.02 -0.85
CA TRP A 134 14.35 -0.08 -0.73
C TRP A 134 13.79 -1.39 -1.32
N GLY A 135 14.55 -2.05 -2.19
CA GLY A 135 14.21 -3.35 -2.78
C GLY A 135 14.49 -4.55 -1.87
N ASP A 136 15.15 -4.35 -0.73
CA ASP A 136 15.44 -5.45 0.18
C ASP A 136 14.17 -6.00 0.81
N GLN A 137 14.14 -7.32 0.95
CA GLN A 137 13.01 -8.08 1.49
C GLN A 137 13.42 -8.80 2.77
N ASP A 138 12.45 -8.98 3.67
CA ASP A 138 12.59 -9.90 4.81
C ASP A 138 12.43 -11.37 4.38
N GLU A 139 12.48 -12.28 5.34
CA GLU A 139 12.30 -13.73 5.12
C GLU A 139 10.92 -14.08 4.52
N ASP A 140 9.92 -13.19 4.66
CA ASP A 140 8.57 -13.33 4.09
C ASP A 140 8.47 -12.71 2.68
N GLY A 141 9.57 -12.19 2.13
CA GLY A 141 9.59 -11.49 0.84
C GLY A 141 9.02 -10.07 0.90
N LYS A 142 8.84 -9.48 2.08
CA LYS A 142 8.24 -8.15 2.25
C LYS A 142 9.32 -7.08 2.30
N THR A 143 9.12 -6.04 1.49
CA THR A 143 9.98 -4.86 1.55
C THR A 143 9.63 -4.01 2.77
N ALA A 144 10.52 -3.09 3.11
CA ALA A 144 10.28 -2.14 4.18
C ALA A 144 9.03 -1.28 3.96
N LEU A 145 8.74 -0.92 2.71
CA LEU A 145 7.49 -0.26 2.35
C LEU A 145 6.29 -1.16 2.69
N GLY A 146 6.32 -2.42 2.24
CA GLY A 146 5.29 -3.40 2.53
C GLY A 146 5.03 -3.57 4.04
N LEU A 147 6.11 -3.71 4.83
CA LEU A 147 6.01 -3.83 6.29
C LEU A 147 5.42 -2.56 6.93
N SER A 148 5.85 -1.38 6.50
CA SER A 148 5.31 -0.12 7.03
C SER A 148 3.81 0.03 6.75
N CYS A 149 3.34 -0.38 5.57
CA CYS A 149 1.93 -0.39 5.21
C CYS A 149 1.14 -1.41 6.04
N LEU A 150 1.59 -2.67 6.08
CA LEU A 150 0.92 -3.78 6.78
C LEU A 150 0.75 -3.55 8.28
N HIS A 151 1.64 -2.76 8.88
CA HIS A 151 1.62 -2.47 10.31
C HIS A 151 1.01 -1.10 10.66
N GLY A 152 0.36 -0.43 9.72
CA GLY A 152 -0.38 0.81 9.99
C GLY A 152 0.49 2.07 10.06
N HIS A 153 1.74 2.02 9.59
CA HIS A 153 2.68 3.15 9.66
C HIS A 153 2.58 4.05 8.41
N GLY A 154 1.40 4.60 8.14
CA GLY A 154 1.12 5.34 6.90
C GLY A 154 2.05 6.53 6.62
N ARG A 155 2.51 7.25 7.65
CA ARG A 155 3.46 8.35 7.49
C ARG A 155 4.85 7.88 7.07
N LEU A 156 5.33 6.80 7.68
CA LEU A 156 6.60 6.19 7.30
C LEU A 156 6.50 5.63 5.88
N ALA A 157 5.41 4.93 5.55
CA ALA A 157 5.15 4.42 4.21
C ALA A 157 5.14 5.55 3.16
N SER A 158 4.47 6.66 3.46
CA SER A 158 4.48 7.86 2.59
C SER A 158 5.88 8.43 2.43
N PHE A 159 6.67 8.51 3.51
CA PHE A 159 8.04 8.99 3.44
C PHE A 159 8.90 8.09 2.55
N ILE A 160 8.84 6.77 2.75
CA ILE A 160 9.55 5.78 1.92
C ILE A 160 9.17 5.92 0.45
N LEU A 161 7.87 6.07 0.15
CA LEU A 161 7.40 6.30 -1.22
C LEU A 161 7.96 7.57 -1.84
N ASP A 162 8.08 8.67 -1.09
CA ASP A 162 8.65 9.91 -1.61
C ASP A 162 10.15 9.78 -1.91
N GLN A 163 10.87 8.92 -1.19
CA GLN A 163 12.30 8.66 -1.41
C GLN A 163 12.58 7.65 -2.54
N LEU A 164 11.63 6.75 -2.83
CA LEU A 164 11.78 5.76 -3.90
C LEU A 164 12.02 6.45 -5.25
N GLN A 165 12.97 5.94 -6.04
CA GLN A 165 13.15 6.39 -7.42
C GLN A 165 12.33 5.52 -8.37
N PRO A 166 12.00 5.98 -9.59
CA PRO A 166 11.18 5.21 -10.53
C PRO A 166 11.73 3.81 -10.84
N GLN A 167 13.07 3.63 -10.84
CA GLN A 167 13.71 2.33 -11.03
C GLN A 167 13.51 1.35 -9.86
N ASP A 168 13.21 1.88 -8.66
CA ASP A 168 12.99 1.10 -7.44
C ASP A 168 11.49 0.82 -7.21
N GLU A 169 10.60 1.45 -7.97
CA GLU A 169 9.14 1.24 -7.97
C GLU A 169 8.74 -0.03 -8.74
N VAL A 170 9.39 -1.15 -8.44
CA VAL A 170 9.16 -2.45 -9.10
C VAL A 170 8.57 -3.46 -8.12
N GLY A 171 7.66 -4.30 -8.62
CA GLY A 171 7.02 -5.37 -7.84
C GLY A 171 6.27 -4.83 -6.63
N LEU A 172 6.71 -5.22 -5.43
CA LEU A 172 6.05 -4.88 -4.17
C LEU A 172 6.20 -3.40 -3.76
N ASN A 173 7.09 -2.65 -4.42
CA ASN A 173 7.36 -1.25 -4.12
C ASN A 173 6.53 -0.26 -4.95
N THR A 174 5.51 -0.74 -5.67
CA THR A 174 4.63 0.15 -6.43
C THR A 174 3.66 0.90 -5.51
N PRO A 175 3.25 2.13 -5.86
CA PRO A 175 2.30 2.90 -5.04
C PRO A 175 0.94 2.20 -4.82
N LEU A 176 0.46 1.42 -5.79
CA LEU A 176 -0.78 0.66 -5.65
C LEU A 176 -0.61 -0.56 -4.75
N GLN A 177 0.51 -1.29 -4.84
CA GLN A 177 0.80 -2.37 -3.92
C GLN A 177 0.88 -1.86 -2.48
N ALA A 178 1.54 -0.72 -2.27
CA ALA A 178 1.62 -0.07 -0.97
C ALA A 178 0.23 0.29 -0.43
N LEU A 179 -0.66 0.82 -1.28
CA LEU A 179 -2.04 1.11 -0.92
C LEU A 179 -2.81 -0.15 -0.52
N PHE A 180 -2.65 -1.23 -1.27
CA PHE A 180 -3.30 -2.51 -0.97
C PHE A 180 -2.79 -3.15 0.33
N ALA A 181 -1.48 -3.17 0.55
CA ALA A 181 -0.88 -3.61 1.81
C ALA A 181 -1.36 -2.76 3.01
N ALA A 182 -1.58 -1.46 2.80
CA ALA A 182 -2.13 -0.59 3.85
C ALA A 182 -3.60 -0.92 4.15
N LEU A 183 -4.40 -1.31 3.15
CA LEU A 183 -5.77 -1.80 3.37
C LEU A 183 -5.77 -3.09 4.19
N GLU A 184 -4.83 -4.01 3.92
CA GLU A 184 -4.68 -5.26 4.68
C GLU A 184 -4.39 -5.03 6.18
N SER A 185 -3.75 -3.90 6.52
CA SER A 185 -3.50 -3.51 7.93
C SER A 185 -4.77 -3.22 8.72
N ARG A 186 -5.89 -2.95 8.03
CA ARG A 186 -7.17 -2.50 8.59
C ARG A 186 -7.12 -1.17 9.35
N ASP A 187 -6.01 -0.44 9.28
CA ASP A 187 -5.89 0.90 9.85
C ASP A 187 -6.29 1.96 8.82
N GLU A 188 -7.53 2.46 8.92
CA GLU A 188 -8.04 3.49 8.02
C GLU A 188 -7.18 4.77 8.06
N ARG A 189 -6.55 5.10 9.20
CA ARG A 189 -5.69 6.30 9.31
C ARG A 189 -4.43 6.13 8.49
N CYS A 190 -3.83 4.94 8.50
CA CYS A 190 -2.69 4.59 7.67
C CYS A 190 -3.00 4.79 6.19
N VAL A 191 -4.13 4.24 5.73
CA VAL A 191 -4.56 4.34 4.33
C VAL A 191 -4.84 5.80 3.93
N VAL A 192 -5.49 6.58 4.81
CA VAL A 192 -5.74 8.00 4.56
C VAL A 192 -4.44 8.80 4.49
N ASP A 193 -3.48 8.55 5.38
CA ASP A 193 -2.17 9.20 5.33
C ASP A 193 -1.42 8.84 4.05
N LEU A 194 -1.50 7.58 3.61
CA LEU A 194 -0.90 7.11 2.37
C LEU A 194 -1.57 7.74 1.13
N LEU A 195 -2.89 7.91 1.12
CA LEU A 195 -3.63 8.60 0.06
C LEU A 195 -3.32 10.10 -0.04
N ARG A 196 -2.64 10.70 0.96
CA ARG A 196 -2.12 12.06 0.84
C ARG A 196 -0.83 12.12 0.02
N ASN A 197 -0.12 11.00 -0.10
CA ASN A 197 1.12 10.91 -0.88
C ASN A 197 0.88 11.18 -2.37
N ARG A 198 1.72 12.01 -2.98
CA ARG A 198 1.55 12.45 -4.38
C ARG A 198 1.65 11.28 -5.37
N LYS A 199 2.52 10.29 -5.13
CA LYS A 199 2.69 9.14 -6.03
C LYS A 199 1.48 8.23 -6.01
N VAL A 200 0.95 7.94 -4.82
CA VAL A 200 -0.27 7.13 -4.65
C VAL A 200 -1.45 7.83 -5.30
N ARG A 201 -1.63 9.14 -5.06
CA ARG A 201 -2.68 9.92 -5.73
C ARG A 201 -2.58 9.85 -7.24
N ARG A 202 -1.39 10.08 -7.80
CA ARG A 202 -1.15 9.98 -9.23
C ARG A 202 -1.45 8.58 -9.76
N ALA A 203 -1.14 7.52 -9.01
CA ALA A 203 -1.45 6.16 -9.42
C ALA A 203 -2.96 5.90 -9.47
N VAL A 204 -3.72 6.41 -8.49
CA VAL A 204 -5.18 6.34 -8.48
C VAL A 204 -5.80 7.19 -9.60
N GLU A 205 -5.31 8.41 -9.82
CA GLU A 205 -5.78 9.34 -10.86
C GLU A 205 -5.47 8.81 -12.27
N LYS A 206 -4.24 8.36 -12.53
CA LYS A 206 -3.78 7.97 -13.88
C LYS A 206 -4.35 6.63 -14.36
N ASN A 207 -4.85 5.79 -13.46
CA ASN A 207 -5.43 4.51 -13.87
C ASN A 207 -6.66 4.68 -14.78
N ASN A 208 -7.18 5.91 -14.93
CA ASN A 208 -8.18 6.27 -15.94
C ASN A 208 -7.75 6.02 -17.39
N ARG A 209 -6.46 6.03 -17.71
CA ARG A 209 -6.03 5.78 -19.11
C ARG A 209 -6.20 4.33 -19.55
N ARG A 210 -6.22 3.38 -18.60
CA ARG A 210 -6.72 2.03 -18.90
C ARG A 210 -8.24 2.03 -18.93
N VAL A 211 -8.92 2.90 -18.18
CA VAL A 211 -10.39 3.02 -18.21
C VAL A 211 -10.92 3.43 -19.58
N GLU A 212 -10.24 4.26 -20.36
CA GLU A 212 -10.64 4.52 -21.76
C GLU A 212 -10.54 3.26 -22.67
N ARG A 213 -9.78 2.23 -22.27
CA ARG A 213 -9.77 0.90 -22.90
C ARG A 213 -10.65 -0.13 -22.16
N LEU A 214 -11.07 0.15 -20.92
CA LEU A 214 -11.91 -0.73 -20.11
C LEU A 214 -13.43 -0.68 -20.38
N PRO A 215 -14.06 0.20 -21.18
CA PRO A 215 -15.43 -0.09 -21.60
C PRO A 215 -15.52 -1.37 -22.46
N VAL A 216 -14.37 -1.88 -22.95
CA VAL A 216 -14.30 -3.01 -23.89
C VAL A 216 -13.77 -4.32 -23.27
N HIS A 217 -12.94 -4.29 -22.22
CA HIS A 217 -12.20 -5.49 -21.79
C HIS A 217 -12.45 -5.86 -20.32
N GLY A 218 -13.07 -7.02 -20.11
CA GLY A 218 -13.64 -7.43 -18.83
C GLY A 218 -12.62 -7.94 -17.82
N GLU A 219 -11.49 -7.27 -17.64
CA GLU A 219 -10.41 -7.71 -16.73
C GLU A 219 -10.83 -7.83 -15.24
N TRP A 220 -12.06 -7.47 -14.90
CA TRP A 220 -12.60 -7.41 -13.54
C TRP A 220 -12.86 -8.76 -12.86
N ILE A 221 -13.33 -9.77 -13.60
CA ILE A 221 -13.84 -11.01 -13.01
C ILE A 221 -12.79 -12.11 -12.86
N GLN A 222 -11.70 -12.00 -13.62
CA GLN A 222 -10.63 -12.99 -13.55
C GLN A 222 -9.83 -12.90 -12.24
N VAL A 223 -9.71 -11.71 -11.63
CA VAL A 223 -8.91 -11.53 -10.41
C VAL A 223 -9.58 -12.12 -9.16
N GLN A 224 -10.92 -12.16 -9.09
CA GLN A 224 -11.63 -12.66 -7.90
C GLN A 224 -11.84 -14.18 -7.85
N SER A 225 -11.90 -14.87 -9.00
CA SER A 225 -12.11 -16.33 -9.02
C SER A 225 -10.81 -17.13 -8.90
N GLN A 226 -9.69 -16.61 -9.43
CA GLN A 226 -8.35 -17.19 -9.25
C GLN A 226 -7.71 -16.80 -7.90
N GLN A 227 -8.39 -15.95 -7.12
CA GLN A 227 -7.89 -15.40 -5.86
C GLN A 227 -7.65 -16.45 -4.76
N GLN A 228 -8.25 -17.64 -4.87
CA GLN A 228 -8.18 -18.68 -3.83
C GLN A 228 -7.05 -19.71 -3.97
N ASP A 229 -6.49 -19.94 -5.17
CA ASP A 229 -5.64 -21.13 -5.39
C ASP A 229 -4.15 -20.89 -5.68
N THR A 230 -3.69 -19.66 -5.92
CA THR A 230 -2.26 -19.39 -6.20
C THR A 230 -1.64 -18.39 -5.24
N ARG A 231 -0.70 -18.88 -4.40
CA ARG A 231 0.22 -18.10 -3.55
C ARG A 231 1.28 -17.33 -4.36
N SER A 232 1.02 -16.95 -5.61
CA SER A 232 1.97 -16.14 -6.36
C SER A 232 1.88 -14.70 -5.88
N THR A 233 3.00 -14.19 -5.36
CA THR A 233 3.24 -12.81 -4.91
C THR A 233 3.15 -11.77 -6.04
N ASP A 234 2.80 -12.20 -7.26
CA ASP A 234 2.84 -11.40 -8.49
C ASP A 234 1.44 -11.00 -8.98
N ARG A 235 0.49 -10.82 -8.05
CA ARG A 235 -0.83 -10.31 -8.42
C ARG A 235 -0.73 -8.82 -8.72
N GLU A 236 -1.07 -8.44 -9.95
CA GLU A 236 -1.18 -7.02 -10.33
C GLU A 236 -2.30 -6.37 -9.51
N VAL A 237 -1.91 -5.47 -8.61
CA VAL A 237 -2.85 -4.70 -7.79
C VAL A 237 -3.36 -3.51 -8.60
N THR A 238 -4.69 -3.38 -8.67
CA THR A 238 -5.39 -2.34 -9.41
C THR A 238 -6.14 -1.40 -8.46
N VAL A 239 -6.61 -0.26 -8.98
CA VAL A 239 -7.48 0.65 -8.20
C VAL A 239 -8.78 -0.05 -7.82
N SER A 240 -9.33 -0.87 -8.71
CA SER A 240 -10.54 -1.65 -8.44
C SER A 240 -10.35 -2.66 -7.32
N SER A 241 -9.23 -3.39 -7.29
CA SER A 241 -8.97 -4.34 -6.19
C SER A 241 -8.82 -3.62 -4.85
N CYS A 242 -8.19 -2.44 -4.83
CA CYS A 242 -8.12 -1.58 -3.65
C CYS A 242 -9.50 -1.09 -3.19
N VAL A 243 -10.37 -0.64 -4.12
CA VAL A 243 -11.74 -0.20 -3.79
C VAL A 243 -12.58 -1.37 -3.27
N ALA A 244 -12.51 -2.53 -3.91
CA ALA A 244 -13.24 -3.72 -3.46
C ALA A 244 -12.85 -4.10 -2.02
N MET A 245 -11.55 -4.13 -1.72
CA MET A 245 -11.03 -4.38 -0.37
C MET A 245 -11.50 -3.30 0.62
N ALA A 246 -11.45 -2.02 0.25
CA ALA A 246 -11.90 -0.93 1.11
C ALA A 246 -13.42 -0.99 1.41
N VAL A 247 -14.24 -1.41 0.43
CA VAL A 247 -15.68 -1.64 0.62
C VAL A 247 -15.92 -2.84 1.53
N GLU A 248 -15.18 -3.94 1.35
CA GLU A 248 -15.26 -5.13 2.21
C GLU A 248 -14.87 -4.82 3.67
N LEU A 249 -13.90 -3.93 3.87
CA LEU A 249 -13.44 -3.48 5.19
C LEU A 249 -14.27 -2.31 5.77
N GLU A 250 -15.35 -1.89 5.11
CA GLU A 250 -16.19 -0.75 5.48
C GLU A 250 -15.43 0.59 5.66
N MET A 251 -14.33 0.81 4.93
CA MET A 251 -13.52 2.03 4.99
C MET A 251 -14.12 3.16 4.13
N VAL A 252 -15.26 3.70 4.58
CA VAL A 252 -16.03 4.72 3.84
C VAL A 252 -15.18 5.94 3.47
N ARG A 253 -14.35 6.43 4.39
CA ARG A 253 -13.55 7.64 4.14
C ARG A 253 -12.50 7.41 3.07
N VAL A 254 -11.90 6.22 3.05
CA VAL A 254 -10.92 5.81 2.03
C VAL A 254 -11.58 5.78 0.65
N VAL A 255 -12.72 5.11 0.51
CA VAL A 255 -13.45 5.04 -0.78
C VAL A 255 -13.87 6.42 -1.25
N GLN A 256 -14.35 7.29 -0.36
CA GLN A 256 -14.67 8.68 -0.70
C GLN A 256 -13.45 9.48 -1.18
N LEU A 257 -12.30 9.31 -0.54
CA LEU A 257 -11.05 9.97 -0.97
C LEU A 257 -10.61 9.44 -2.33
N MET A 258 -10.61 8.12 -2.54
CA MET A 258 -10.30 7.53 -3.83
C MET A 258 -11.26 8.03 -4.92
N HIS A 259 -12.56 8.12 -4.62
CA HIS A 259 -13.58 8.62 -5.54
C HIS A 259 -13.37 10.09 -5.93
N ARG A 260 -12.89 10.94 -5.00
CA ARG A 260 -12.50 12.32 -5.32
C ARG A 260 -11.30 12.41 -6.27
N LEU A 261 -10.39 11.44 -6.21
CA LEU A 261 -9.23 11.34 -7.10
C LEU A 261 -9.62 10.77 -8.46
N ASN A 262 -10.51 9.79 -8.46
CA ASN A 262 -10.92 9.08 -9.67
C ASN A 262 -12.39 8.66 -9.58
N ARG A 263 -13.28 9.58 -9.96
CA ARG A 263 -14.74 9.39 -9.88
C ARG A 263 -15.24 8.20 -10.68
N GLN A 264 -14.82 8.08 -11.94
CA GLN A 264 -15.34 7.05 -12.86
C GLN A 264 -14.90 5.65 -12.45
N CYS A 265 -13.59 5.42 -12.28
CA CYS A 265 -13.07 4.10 -11.93
C CYS A 265 -13.54 3.63 -10.55
N VAL A 266 -13.50 4.53 -9.54
CA VAL A 266 -13.88 4.18 -8.17
C VAL A 266 -15.39 4.04 -8.04
N GLY A 267 -16.17 4.87 -8.75
CA GLY A 267 -17.62 4.74 -8.84
C GLY A 267 -18.04 3.37 -9.40
N HIS A 268 -17.46 2.99 -10.55
CA HIS A 268 -17.66 1.67 -11.15
C HIS A 268 -17.28 0.54 -10.18
N ALA A 269 -16.08 0.63 -9.60
CA ALA A 269 -15.57 -0.39 -8.70
C ALA A 269 -16.40 -0.53 -7.42
N THR A 270 -16.92 0.58 -6.90
CA THR A 270 -17.80 0.59 -5.73
C THR A 270 -19.13 -0.07 -6.05
N TRP A 271 -19.76 0.30 -7.18
CA TRP A 271 -21.00 -0.33 -7.65
C TRP A 271 -20.83 -1.84 -7.80
N PHE A 272 -19.78 -2.29 -8.48
CA PHE A 272 -19.55 -3.70 -8.72
C PHE A 272 -19.23 -4.48 -7.42
N ALA A 273 -18.45 -3.90 -6.51
CA ALA A 273 -18.17 -4.51 -5.20
C ALA A 273 -19.45 -4.69 -4.36
N ILE A 274 -20.35 -3.71 -4.36
CA ILE A 274 -21.66 -3.81 -3.70
C ILE A 274 -22.50 -4.91 -4.36
N TYR A 275 -22.57 -4.92 -5.70
CA TYR A 275 -23.36 -5.90 -6.44
C TYR A 275 -22.90 -7.33 -6.14
N ASN A 276 -21.59 -7.60 -6.19
CA ASN A 276 -21.03 -8.91 -5.85
C ASN A 276 -21.26 -9.31 -4.38
N ALA A 277 -21.33 -8.35 -3.46
CA ALA A 277 -21.66 -8.62 -2.06
C ALA A 277 -23.15 -8.97 -1.84
N LEU A 278 -24.02 -8.50 -2.74
CA LEU A 278 -25.47 -8.75 -2.71
C LEU A 278 -25.89 -10.00 -3.47
N GLU A 279 -25.13 -10.41 -4.50
CA GLU A 279 -25.44 -11.61 -5.25
C GLU A 279 -25.39 -12.87 -4.36
N PRO A 280 -26.49 -13.65 -4.29
CA PRO A 280 -26.47 -14.93 -3.60
C PRO A 280 -25.57 -15.88 -4.38
N ARG A 281 -24.37 -16.18 -3.87
CA ARG A 281 -23.44 -17.17 -4.45
C ARG A 281 -24.17 -18.50 -4.66
N SER A 282 -24.66 -18.74 -5.88
CA SER A 282 -25.77 -19.68 -6.10
C SER A 282 -25.39 -21.16 -6.09
N ARG A 283 -24.14 -21.56 -5.80
CA ARG A 283 -23.69 -22.90 -6.21
C ARG A 283 -22.96 -23.82 -5.24
N ARG A 284 -22.82 -23.51 -3.95
CA ARG A 284 -22.46 -24.56 -2.98
C ARG A 284 -23.39 -24.57 -1.78
N LYS A 285 -24.22 -25.62 -1.79
CA LYS A 285 -25.21 -26.04 -0.80
C LYS A 285 -24.74 -25.76 0.63
N MET A 286 -25.67 -25.20 1.41
CA MET A 286 -25.78 -25.33 2.86
C MET A 286 -24.48 -25.10 3.64
N VAL A 287 -24.28 -23.90 4.18
CA VAL A 287 -24.01 -23.70 5.62
C VAL A 287 -24.14 -22.20 5.92
N SER A 288 -25.05 -21.92 6.85
CA SER A 288 -25.27 -20.65 7.54
C SER A 288 -25.82 -19.48 6.73
N ALA A 289 -27.05 -19.09 7.08
CA ALA A 289 -27.68 -17.81 6.74
C ALA A 289 -26.83 -16.65 7.30
N ARG A 290 -25.74 -16.30 6.61
CA ARG A 290 -25.07 -15.01 6.85
C ARG A 290 -26.08 -13.93 6.55
N ARG A 291 -26.38 -13.10 7.56
CA ARG A 291 -27.15 -11.86 7.39
C ARG A 291 -26.56 -11.13 6.18
N ARG A 292 -27.43 -10.69 5.25
CA ARG A 292 -27.00 -9.90 4.10
C ARG A 292 -26.16 -8.72 4.64
N PRO A 293 -24.94 -8.50 4.11
CA PRO A 293 -24.11 -7.41 4.58
C PRO A 293 -24.88 -6.11 4.42
N GLN A 294 -24.99 -5.35 5.51
CA GLN A 294 -25.67 -4.06 5.49
C GLN A 294 -24.75 -3.07 4.77
N VAL A 295 -25.01 -2.87 3.47
CA VAL A 295 -24.25 -1.91 2.66
C VAL A 295 -24.47 -0.50 3.22
N ARG A 296 -23.36 0.17 3.57
CA ARG A 296 -23.34 1.58 4.01
C ARG A 296 -23.97 2.48 2.95
N VAL A 297 -24.73 3.49 3.39
CA VAL A 297 -25.46 4.41 2.49
C VAL A 297 -24.48 5.17 1.60
N GLU A 298 -23.33 5.54 2.13
CA GLU A 298 -22.30 6.29 1.45
C GLU A 298 -21.70 5.53 0.25
N PHE A 299 -21.61 4.20 0.33
CA PHE A 299 -21.19 3.37 -0.80
C PHE A 299 -22.27 3.35 -1.89
N ARG A 300 -23.56 3.30 -1.50
CA ARG A 300 -24.68 3.39 -2.44
C ARG A 300 -24.70 4.73 -3.15
N ASP A 301 -24.48 5.83 -2.44
CA ASP A 301 -24.45 7.16 -3.03
C ASP A 301 -23.37 7.28 -4.13
N ILE A 302 -22.19 6.70 -3.90
CA ILE A 302 -21.10 6.65 -4.88
C ILE A 302 -21.49 5.76 -6.08
N ALA A 303 -22.05 4.58 -5.83
CA ALA A 303 -22.51 3.68 -6.89
C ALA A 303 -23.65 4.30 -7.73
N ASP A 304 -24.60 4.99 -7.09
CA ASP A 304 -25.72 5.67 -7.71
C ASP A 304 -25.27 6.88 -8.53
N LEU A 305 -24.22 7.56 -8.09
CA LEU A 305 -23.60 8.63 -8.87
C LEU A 305 -22.97 8.07 -10.14
N TYR A 306 -22.24 6.95 -10.04
CA TYR A 306 -21.68 6.26 -11.22
C TYR A 306 -22.77 5.83 -12.20
N ARG A 307 -23.86 5.20 -11.72
CA ARG A 307 -24.98 4.80 -12.58
C ARG A 307 -25.58 5.99 -13.33
N ARG A 308 -25.77 7.11 -12.64
CA ARG A 308 -26.24 8.36 -13.26
C ARG A 308 -25.26 8.89 -14.30
N ASP A 309 -23.96 8.80 -14.06
CA ASP A 309 -22.93 9.20 -15.02
C ASP A 309 -22.97 8.31 -16.27
N CYS A 310 -23.10 6.99 -16.14
CA CYS A 310 -23.23 6.07 -17.28
C CYS A 310 -24.49 6.34 -18.12
N ILE A 311 -25.62 6.61 -17.46
CA ILE A 311 -26.86 6.99 -18.13
C ILE A 311 -26.65 8.32 -18.87
N TRP A 312 -26.03 9.30 -18.21
CA TRP A 312 -25.73 10.60 -18.79
C TRP A 312 -24.84 10.50 -20.03
N GLU A 313 -23.79 9.66 -20.02
CA GLU A 313 -22.91 9.46 -21.18
C GLU A 313 -23.65 8.97 -22.43
N ARG A 314 -24.72 8.18 -22.27
CA ARG A 314 -25.58 7.73 -23.38
C ARG A 314 -26.57 8.80 -23.81
N MET A 315 -27.09 9.58 -22.84
CA MET A 315 -28.11 10.60 -23.09
C MET A 315 -27.54 11.93 -23.57
N GLN A 316 -26.28 12.25 -23.27
CA GLN A 316 -25.68 13.55 -23.57
C GLN A 316 -25.76 13.90 -25.05
N LEU A 317 -25.64 12.92 -25.95
CA LEU A 317 -25.74 13.15 -27.40
C LEU A 317 -27.14 13.62 -27.79
N VAL A 318 -28.18 13.06 -27.18
CA VAL A 318 -29.57 13.45 -27.42
C VAL A 318 -29.79 14.91 -26.99
N PHE A 319 -29.24 15.29 -25.84
CA PHE A 319 -29.28 16.67 -25.35
C PHE A 319 -28.45 17.60 -26.24
N LEU A 320 -27.24 17.20 -26.63
CA LEU A 320 -26.38 17.98 -27.52
C LEU A 320 -27.02 18.19 -28.89
N ILE A 321 -27.72 17.20 -29.45
CA ILE A 321 -28.47 17.35 -30.71
C ILE A 321 -29.63 18.33 -30.51
N ARG A 322 -30.41 18.21 -29.41
CA ARG A 322 -31.53 19.12 -29.12
C ARG A 322 -31.06 20.57 -28.98
N TYR A 323 -29.99 20.79 -28.24
CA TYR A 323 -29.48 22.12 -27.91
C TYR A 323 -28.31 22.57 -28.80
N ALA A 324 -28.01 21.82 -29.87
CA ALA A 324 -26.99 22.22 -30.83
C ALA A 324 -27.38 23.61 -31.36
N PRO A 325 -26.57 24.65 -31.09
CA PRO A 325 -26.94 25.98 -31.48
C PRO A 325 -27.09 26.01 -33.00
N GLU A 326 -28.10 26.72 -33.51
CA GLU A 326 -28.36 26.95 -34.94
C GLU A 326 -27.24 27.75 -35.65
N ARG A 327 -26.00 27.71 -35.15
CA ARG A 327 -24.82 28.40 -35.68
C ARG A 327 -24.53 28.03 -37.13
N SER A 328 -25.08 26.94 -37.67
CA SER A 328 -24.97 26.60 -39.08
C SER A 328 -25.98 27.33 -39.98
N GLN A 329 -27.09 27.86 -39.45
CA GLN A 329 -28.15 28.47 -40.28
C GLN A 329 -27.76 29.82 -40.91
N LYS A 330 -26.69 30.47 -40.45
CA LYS A 330 -26.24 31.76 -41.04
C LYS A 330 -25.38 31.62 -42.30
N MET A 331 -24.82 30.44 -42.60
CA MET A 331 -23.94 30.26 -43.78
C MET A 331 -24.62 29.64 -45.01
N THR A 332 -25.87 29.19 -44.90
CA THR A 332 -26.53 28.38 -45.93
C THR A 332 -27.82 29.00 -46.45
N LYS A 333 -27.84 30.34 -46.57
CA LYS A 333 -28.92 31.05 -47.27
C LYS A 333 -28.93 30.83 -48.79
N ASN A 334 -27.91 30.17 -49.36
CA ASN A 334 -27.83 29.94 -50.80
C ASN A 334 -27.85 28.44 -51.14
N LYS A 335 -29.02 28.00 -51.60
CA LYS A 335 -29.31 26.78 -52.40
C LYS A 335 -29.37 25.43 -51.65
N GLY A 336 -30.60 24.98 -51.38
CA GLY A 336 -30.96 23.59 -51.05
C GLY A 336 -31.18 23.39 -49.55
N GLY A 337 -32.44 23.17 -49.14
CA GLY A 337 -32.87 23.15 -47.74
C GLY A 337 -32.05 22.20 -46.85
N LEU A 338 -31.59 22.71 -45.71
CA LEU A 338 -30.94 21.88 -44.70
C LEU A 338 -31.96 20.97 -44.00
N PRO A 339 -31.50 19.79 -43.53
CA PRO A 339 -32.32 18.94 -42.68
C PRO A 339 -32.73 19.70 -41.41
N LEU A 340 -34.04 19.81 -41.21
CA LEU A 340 -34.63 20.26 -39.94
C LEU A 340 -34.07 19.39 -38.81
N ASN A 341 -33.61 20.03 -37.73
CA ASN A 341 -33.23 19.31 -36.53
C ASN A 341 -34.51 18.88 -35.80
N ILE A 342 -35.08 17.76 -36.23
CA ILE A 342 -36.35 17.23 -35.73
C ILE A 342 -36.34 17.15 -34.19
N VAL A 343 -35.20 16.83 -33.57
CA VAL A 343 -35.07 16.68 -32.11
C VAL A 343 -35.18 18.02 -31.36
N ALA A 344 -34.76 19.12 -31.99
CA ALA A 344 -34.88 20.47 -31.42
C ALA A 344 -36.33 20.97 -31.42
N GLU A 345 -37.13 20.55 -32.40
CA GLU A 345 -38.54 20.97 -32.52
C GLU A 345 -39.51 20.17 -31.65
N ILE A 346 -39.06 19.06 -31.04
CA ILE A 346 -39.90 18.24 -30.16
C ILE A 346 -40.30 19.06 -28.91
N PRO A 347 -41.61 19.22 -28.61
CA PRO A 347 -42.08 19.85 -27.38
C PRO A 347 -41.47 19.21 -26.13
N ASP A 348 -41.19 20.00 -25.09
CA ASP A 348 -40.51 19.52 -23.86
C ASP A 348 -41.19 18.29 -23.22
N ALA A 349 -42.52 18.22 -23.26
CA ALA A 349 -43.27 17.08 -22.73
C ALA A 349 -42.95 15.78 -23.49
N LEU A 350 -42.90 15.83 -24.82
CA LEU A 350 -42.54 14.68 -25.67
C LEU A 350 -41.05 14.36 -25.55
N PHE A 351 -40.20 15.38 -25.43
CA PHE A 351 -38.77 15.16 -25.22
C PHE A 351 -38.49 14.45 -23.91
N ARG A 352 -39.20 14.78 -22.82
CA ARG A 352 -39.12 14.06 -21.55
C ARG A 352 -39.49 12.58 -21.71
N ILE A 353 -40.50 12.25 -22.51
CA ILE A 353 -40.89 10.86 -22.79
C ILE A 353 -39.79 10.15 -23.59
N VAL A 354 -39.23 10.79 -24.62
CA VAL A 354 -38.11 10.25 -25.40
C VAL A 354 -36.89 10.03 -24.51
N VAL A 355 -36.56 10.98 -23.65
CA VAL A 355 -35.48 10.90 -22.65
C VAL A 355 -35.73 9.75 -21.67
N GLU A 356 -36.94 9.60 -21.14
CA GLU A 356 -37.27 8.50 -20.21
C GLU A 356 -37.27 7.13 -20.92
N PHE A 357 -37.63 7.08 -22.21
CA PHE A 357 -37.56 5.86 -23.02
C PHE A 357 -36.12 5.49 -23.40
N LEU A 358 -35.28 6.48 -23.71
CA LEU A 358 -33.87 6.30 -24.05
C LEU A 358 -32.98 6.12 -22.82
N LYS A 359 -33.49 6.45 -21.63
CA LYS A 359 -32.86 6.15 -20.37
C LYS A 359 -32.69 4.64 -20.32
N PRO A 360 -31.44 4.13 -20.35
CA PRO A 360 -31.22 2.70 -20.27
C PRO A 360 -31.84 2.18 -18.98
N GLU A 361 -32.63 1.12 -19.08
CA GLU A 361 -32.89 0.30 -17.90
C GLU A 361 -31.54 -0.29 -17.49
N PHE A 362 -30.98 0.25 -16.42
CA PHE A 362 -29.73 -0.23 -15.87
C PHE A 362 -30.04 -1.49 -15.06
N ASP A 363 -30.18 -2.62 -15.76
CA ASP A 363 -30.26 -3.92 -15.11
C ASP A 363 -28.87 -4.24 -14.54
N ASP A 364 -28.73 -4.06 -13.23
CA ASP A 364 -27.47 -4.30 -12.52
C ASP A 364 -26.96 -5.74 -12.79
N ALA A 365 -27.86 -6.70 -13.01
CA ALA A 365 -27.50 -8.08 -13.31
C ALA A 365 -27.03 -8.27 -14.75
N GLU A 366 -27.70 -7.65 -15.73
CA GLU A 366 -27.27 -7.69 -17.12
C GLU A 366 -25.92 -7.00 -17.32
N GLU A 367 -25.72 -5.84 -16.69
CA GLU A 367 -24.45 -5.11 -16.80
C GLU A 367 -23.31 -5.87 -16.10
N ALA A 368 -23.56 -6.44 -14.92
CA ALA A 368 -22.60 -7.31 -14.26
C ALA A 368 -22.31 -8.58 -15.09
N GLN A 369 -23.31 -9.15 -15.77
CA GLN A 369 -23.13 -10.26 -16.70
C GLN A 369 -22.32 -9.86 -17.92
N LYS A 370 -22.57 -8.69 -18.53
CA LYS A 370 -21.77 -8.18 -19.66
C LYS A 370 -20.30 -8.04 -19.26
N GLU A 371 -20.02 -7.50 -18.09
CA GLU A 371 -18.65 -7.44 -17.56
C GLU A 371 -18.05 -8.85 -17.35
N ARG A 372 -18.86 -9.83 -16.91
CA ARG A 372 -18.44 -11.24 -16.78
C ARG A 372 -18.15 -11.87 -18.12
N PHE A 373 -18.97 -11.63 -19.13
CA PHE A 373 -18.78 -12.18 -20.46
C PHE A 373 -17.58 -11.54 -21.17
N LYS A 374 -17.38 -10.22 -21.06
CA LYS A 374 -16.18 -9.56 -21.56
C LYS A 374 -14.91 -10.20 -21.00
N SER A 375 -14.91 -10.51 -19.69
CA SER A 375 -13.76 -11.16 -19.02
C SER A 375 -13.39 -12.52 -19.62
N VAL A 376 -14.40 -13.28 -20.05
CA VAL A 376 -14.22 -14.64 -20.60
C VAL A 376 -13.75 -14.58 -22.05
N LEU A 377 -14.22 -13.61 -22.83
CA LEU A 377 -13.83 -13.45 -24.23
C LEU A 377 -12.36 -13.05 -24.38
N ASP A 378 -11.83 -12.19 -23.51
CA ASP A 378 -10.42 -11.79 -23.52
C ASP A 378 -9.45 -12.95 -23.19
N LEU A 379 -9.92 -13.98 -22.47
CA LEU A 379 -9.16 -15.20 -22.23
C LEU A 379 -9.10 -16.14 -23.44
N SER A 380 -10.06 -16.00 -24.36
CA SER A 380 -10.20 -16.85 -25.55
C SER A 380 -9.57 -16.25 -26.81
N SER A 381 -9.09 -15.00 -26.76
CA SER A 381 -8.40 -14.35 -27.88
C SER A 381 -6.91 -14.68 -27.96
N TRP A 382 -6.56 -15.96 -27.73
CA TRP A 382 -5.23 -16.53 -27.92
C TRP A 382 -5.20 -17.49 -29.11
#